data_AF-A0A7J4G0K2-F1
#
_entry.id   AF-A0A7J4G0K2-F1
#
_cell.length_a   1.000
_cell.length_b   1.000
_cell.length_c   1.000
_cell.angle_alpha   90.00
_cell.angle_beta   90.00
_cell.angle_gamma   90.00
#
_symmetry.space_group_name_H-M   'P 1'
#
loop_
_entity.id
_entity.type
_entity.pdbx_description
1 polymer ?
#
loop_
_entity_poly.entity_id
_entity_poly.type
_entity_poly.pdbx_seq_one_letter_code
_entity_poly.pdbx_strand_id
1 'polypeptide(L)'
;MSEEIVDGVLMDKKRIPSVLRGPKEGNPGWAGRIYNATMQFITSDEKELQKIEGIGMVRARRMVSGRDRNVKFLKEGRWEGFVNFSREMQRRVIRENSVKMMGDADKMVTIDTSRLIRLPNTLHGGSGLIAKTIEIDKLEDFNPLIDAVAFSDTLIKIRIDEKIPEFEMNEQKFSPFKQGTVKMPEYAAVYLLLRGSASIT
;
A
#
# COMPACT_ATOMS: atom_id res chain seq x y z
N MET A 1 -5.09 -21.41 -2.17
CA MET A 1 -6.03 -21.36 -1.03
C MET A 1 -7.18 -22.29 -1.35
N SER A 2 -7.32 -23.38 -0.60
CA SER A 2 -8.42 -24.32 -0.77
C SER A 2 -9.70 -23.70 -0.22
N GLU A 3 -10.68 -23.47 -1.08
CA GLU A 3 -12.07 -23.20 -0.66
C GLU A 3 -12.60 -24.50 -0.04
N GLU A 4 -12.82 -24.52 1.27
CA GLU A 4 -13.47 -25.67 1.93
C GLU A 4 -14.98 -25.46 1.88
N ILE A 5 -15.63 -26.09 0.90
CA ILE A 5 -17.08 -26.10 0.77
C ILE A 5 -17.60 -27.16 1.72
N VAL A 6 -18.23 -26.75 2.82
CA VAL A 6 -19.05 -27.66 3.60
C VAL A 6 -20.39 -27.79 2.87
N ASP A 7 -20.56 -28.87 2.13
CA ASP A 7 -21.81 -29.17 1.43
C ASP A 7 -22.96 -29.27 2.45
N GLY A 8 -24.07 -28.59 2.15
CA GLY A 8 -25.25 -28.61 3.00
C GLY A 8 -25.83 -30.01 3.09
N VAL A 9 -25.89 -30.56 4.31
CA VAL A 9 -26.56 -31.84 4.58
C VAL A 9 -28.07 -31.69 4.37
N LEU A 10 -28.68 -32.65 3.68
CA LEU A 10 -30.14 -32.76 3.57
C LEU A 10 -30.71 -33.25 4.92
N MET A 11 -31.32 -32.35 5.69
CA MET A 11 -32.25 -32.71 6.77
C MET A 11 -33.64 -32.13 6.42
N ASP A 12 -34.68 -32.96 6.52
CA ASP A 12 -36.10 -32.57 6.36
C ASP A 12 -36.45 -31.80 5.08
N LYS A 13 -35.97 -32.24 3.91
CA LYS A 13 -36.31 -31.68 2.59
C LYS A 13 -36.05 -30.18 2.43
N LYS A 14 -35.32 -29.54 3.36
CA LYS A 14 -34.87 -28.15 3.26
C LYS A 14 -33.39 -28.13 2.90
N ARG A 15 -33.07 -27.52 1.75
CA ARG A 15 -31.68 -27.33 1.29
C ARG A 15 -31.00 -26.33 2.22
N ILE A 16 -30.06 -26.77 3.05
CA ILE A 16 -29.25 -25.88 3.87
C ILE A 16 -28.32 -25.11 2.92
N PRO A 17 -28.31 -23.76 2.94
CA PRO A 17 -27.37 -22.98 2.13
C PRO A 17 -25.93 -23.41 2.46
N SER A 18 -25.11 -23.67 1.43
CA SER A 18 -23.69 -23.96 1.61
C SER A 18 -23.03 -22.79 2.35
N VAL A 19 -22.41 -23.07 3.49
CA VAL A 19 -21.67 -22.09 4.28
C VAL A 19 -20.38 -21.77 3.53
N LEU A 20 -20.32 -20.62 2.84
CA LEU A 20 -19.08 -20.15 2.24
C LEU A 20 -18.15 -19.64 3.34
N ARG A 21 -17.08 -20.40 3.61
CA ARG A 21 -16.02 -19.99 4.54
C ARG A 21 -14.91 -19.27 3.80
N GLY A 22 -14.41 -18.19 4.39
CA GLY A 22 -13.31 -17.41 3.85
C GLY A 22 -12.50 -16.73 4.95
N PRO A 23 -11.59 -15.82 4.58
CA PRO A 23 -10.77 -15.08 5.55
C PRO A 23 -11.61 -14.38 6.62
N LYS A 24 -11.09 -14.34 7.85
CA LYS A 24 -11.69 -13.69 9.01
C LYS A 24 -10.77 -12.59 9.55
N GLU A 25 -11.29 -11.87 10.54
CA GLU A 25 -10.54 -10.84 11.26
C GLU A 25 -9.23 -11.42 11.84
N GLY A 26 -8.13 -10.72 11.65
CA GLY A 26 -6.80 -11.12 12.14
C GLY A 26 -6.05 -12.15 11.30
N ASN A 27 -6.58 -12.61 10.16
CA ASN A 27 -5.77 -13.41 9.23
C ASN A 27 -4.60 -12.59 8.67
N PRO A 28 -3.35 -13.12 8.63
CA PRO A 28 -2.22 -12.40 8.07
C PRO A 28 -2.18 -12.46 6.53
N GLY A 29 -1.34 -11.61 5.94
CA GLY A 29 -1.02 -11.64 4.51
C GLY A 29 -2.22 -11.39 3.59
N TRP A 30 -2.28 -12.12 2.46
CA TRP A 30 -3.32 -11.94 1.44
C TRP A 30 -4.74 -12.23 1.95
N ALA A 31 -4.89 -13.19 2.86
CA ALA A 31 -6.19 -13.49 3.47
C ALA A 31 -6.72 -12.28 4.26
N GLY A 32 -5.86 -11.65 5.06
CA GLY A 32 -6.18 -10.40 5.77
C GLY A 32 -6.48 -9.23 4.85
N ARG A 33 -5.71 -9.06 3.77
CA ARG A 33 -5.96 -8.01 2.77
C ARG A 33 -7.31 -8.18 2.09
N ILE A 34 -7.66 -9.40 1.70
CA ILE A 34 -8.97 -9.72 1.12
C ILE A 34 -10.10 -9.44 2.12
N TYR A 35 -9.93 -9.84 3.38
CA TYR A 35 -10.87 -9.53 4.46
C TYR A 35 -11.06 -8.02 4.65
N ASN A 36 -9.97 -7.26 4.80
CA ASN A 36 -10.00 -5.82 5.02
C ASN A 36 -10.62 -5.07 3.83
N ALA A 37 -10.21 -5.40 2.60
CA ALA A 37 -10.77 -4.81 1.38
C ALA A 37 -12.28 -5.06 1.27
N THR A 38 -12.71 -6.28 1.63
CA THR A 38 -14.13 -6.66 1.61
C THR A 38 -14.90 -5.96 2.73
N MET A 39 -14.31 -5.85 3.93
CA MET A 39 -14.90 -5.15 5.06
C MET A 39 -15.12 -3.68 4.70
N GLN A 40 -14.08 -3.01 4.19
CA GLN A 40 -14.14 -1.63 3.73
C GLN A 40 -15.24 -1.45 2.67
N PHE A 41 -15.32 -2.36 1.70
CA PHE A 41 -16.34 -2.33 0.66
C PHE A 41 -17.76 -2.45 1.23
N ILE A 42 -18.05 -3.44 2.09
CA ILE A 42 -19.41 -3.62 2.66
C ILE A 42 -19.81 -2.42 3.55
N THR A 43 -18.84 -1.78 4.21
CA THR A 43 -19.08 -0.60 5.04
C THR A 43 -19.17 0.72 4.26
N SER A 44 -18.79 0.72 2.98
CA SER A 44 -18.81 1.91 2.12
C SER A 44 -20.23 2.40 1.82
N ASP A 45 -20.35 3.63 1.34
CA ASP A 45 -21.64 4.24 1.00
C ASP A 45 -22.29 3.63 -0.27
N GLU A 46 -23.56 3.97 -0.50
CA GLU A 46 -24.32 3.42 -1.64
C GLU A 46 -23.69 3.76 -3.00
N LYS A 47 -22.99 4.90 -3.13
CA LYS A 47 -22.36 5.32 -4.39
C LYS A 47 -21.11 4.50 -4.66
N GLU A 48 -20.30 4.25 -3.64
CA GLU A 48 -19.11 3.40 -3.74
C GLU A 48 -19.47 1.95 -4.06
N LEU A 49 -20.54 1.41 -3.45
CA LEU A 49 -21.05 0.07 -3.77
C LEU A 49 -21.44 -0.06 -5.26
N GLN A 50 -22.03 1.00 -5.83
CA GLN A 50 -22.50 1.03 -7.21
C GLN A 50 -21.40 1.13 -8.26
N LYS A 51 -20.16 1.45 -7.87
CA LYS A 51 -19.02 1.47 -8.80
C LYS A 51 -18.67 0.09 -9.33
N ILE A 52 -19.06 -0.97 -8.62
CA ILE A 52 -18.82 -2.34 -9.08
C ILE A 52 -19.91 -2.72 -10.07
N GLU A 53 -19.47 -3.13 -11.25
CA GLU A 53 -20.36 -3.59 -12.31
C GLU A 53 -21.24 -4.75 -11.83
N GLY A 54 -22.56 -4.59 -11.95
CA GLY A 54 -23.55 -5.56 -11.47
C GLY A 54 -24.20 -5.20 -10.11
N ILE A 55 -23.74 -4.15 -9.42
CA ILE A 55 -24.40 -3.63 -8.21
C ILE A 55 -25.17 -2.36 -8.56
N GLY A 56 -26.43 -2.50 -8.95
CA GLY A 56 -27.33 -1.36 -9.13
C GLY A 56 -27.91 -0.85 -7.81
N MET A 57 -28.58 0.30 -7.86
CA MET A 57 -29.20 0.99 -6.71
C MET A 57 -29.98 0.07 -5.75
N VAL A 58 -30.83 -0.82 -6.28
CA VAL A 58 -31.63 -1.75 -5.46
C VAL A 58 -30.74 -2.69 -4.63
N ARG A 59 -29.66 -3.20 -5.23
CA ARG A 59 -28.72 -4.10 -4.55
C ARG A 59 -27.90 -3.33 -3.52
N ALA A 60 -27.43 -2.14 -3.86
CA ALA A 60 -26.68 -1.28 -2.96
C ALA A 60 -27.49 -0.94 -1.69
N ARG A 61 -28.76 -0.51 -1.83
CA ARG A 61 -29.65 -0.27 -0.67
C ARG A 61 -29.87 -1.51 0.19
N ARG A 62 -30.00 -2.68 -0.44
CA ARG A 62 -30.13 -3.96 0.28
C ARG A 62 -28.87 -4.28 1.08
N MET A 63 -27.69 -3.97 0.54
CA MET A 63 -26.42 -4.14 1.25
C MET A 63 -26.30 -3.18 2.44
N VAL A 64 -26.69 -1.90 2.25
CA VAL A 64 -26.69 -0.90 3.32
C VAL A 64 -27.64 -1.29 4.45
N SER A 65 -28.88 -1.70 4.13
CA SER A 65 -29.86 -2.15 5.13
C SER A 65 -29.47 -3.45 5.83
N GLY A 66 -28.73 -4.34 5.15
CA GLY A 66 -28.20 -5.59 5.72
C GLY A 66 -26.81 -5.48 6.34
N ARG A 67 -26.24 -4.27 6.47
CA ARG A 67 -24.81 -4.06 6.76
C ARG A 67 -24.38 -4.73 8.06
N ASP A 68 -25.12 -4.54 9.15
CA ASP A 68 -24.73 -5.07 10.47
C ASP A 68 -24.63 -6.59 10.47
N ARG A 69 -25.58 -7.25 9.80
CA ARG A 69 -25.57 -8.71 9.60
C ARG A 69 -24.36 -9.13 8.76
N ASN A 70 -24.09 -8.42 7.67
CA ASN A 70 -22.99 -8.76 6.76
C ASN A 70 -21.62 -8.59 7.42
N VAL A 71 -21.44 -7.53 8.20
CA VAL A 71 -20.22 -7.28 9.00
C VAL A 71 -20.03 -8.40 10.02
N LYS A 72 -21.08 -8.77 10.76
CA LYS A 72 -21.01 -9.88 11.73
C LYS A 72 -20.60 -11.19 11.06
N PHE A 73 -21.23 -11.53 9.94
CA PHE A 73 -20.90 -12.76 9.21
C PHE A 73 -19.47 -12.73 8.68
N LEU A 74 -19.01 -11.61 8.13
CA LEU A 74 -17.65 -11.47 7.62
C LEU A 74 -16.61 -11.66 8.74
N LYS A 75 -16.85 -11.10 9.93
CA LYS A 75 -16.00 -11.30 11.12
C LYS A 75 -15.88 -12.77 11.53
N GLU A 76 -16.97 -13.52 11.43
CA GLU A 76 -17.02 -14.97 11.71
C GLU A 76 -16.40 -15.82 10.57
N GLY A 77 -15.88 -15.20 9.51
CA GLY A 77 -15.38 -15.90 8.33
C GLY A 77 -16.50 -16.54 7.49
N ARG A 78 -17.75 -16.11 7.70
CA ARG A 78 -18.92 -16.52 6.93
C ARG A 78 -19.17 -15.51 5.82
N TRP A 79 -18.73 -15.86 4.63
CA TRP A 79 -18.88 -15.01 3.45
C TRP A 79 -20.27 -15.15 2.80
N GLU A 80 -21.15 -15.87 3.48
CA GLU A 80 -22.58 -15.92 3.22
C GLU A 80 -23.31 -14.57 3.35
N GLY A 81 -22.69 -13.52 3.93
CA GLY A 81 -23.23 -12.16 3.83
C GLY A 81 -23.49 -11.73 2.36
N PHE A 82 -22.77 -12.36 1.43
CA PHE A 82 -22.96 -12.26 -0.01
C PHE A 82 -23.95 -13.28 -0.61
N VAL A 83 -24.80 -13.96 0.18
CA VAL A 83 -25.72 -15.05 -0.26
C VAL A 83 -26.62 -14.66 -1.43
N ASN A 84 -26.87 -13.36 -1.67
CA ASN A 84 -27.67 -12.90 -2.81
C ASN A 84 -26.84 -12.54 -4.05
N PHE A 85 -25.52 -12.69 -4.00
CA PHE A 85 -24.62 -12.49 -5.13
C PHE A 85 -24.27 -13.84 -5.74
N SER A 86 -24.24 -13.88 -7.07
CA SER A 86 -23.66 -15.01 -7.78
C SER A 86 -22.19 -15.16 -7.36
N ARG A 87 -21.64 -16.37 -7.47
CA ARG A 87 -20.20 -16.59 -7.23
C ARG A 87 -19.32 -15.69 -8.11
N GLU A 88 -19.78 -15.40 -9.31
CA GLU A 88 -19.10 -14.48 -10.22
C GLU A 88 -19.06 -13.07 -9.67
N MET A 89 -20.18 -12.57 -9.14
CA MET A 89 -20.25 -11.26 -8.49
C MET A 89 -19.37 -11.21 -7.24
N GLN A 90 -19.37 -12.27 -6.42
CA GLN A 90 -18.48 -12.36 -5.25
C GLN A 90 -17.00 -12.28 -5.66
N ARG A 91 -16.60 -13.05 -6.68
CA ARG A 91 -15.23 -12.99 -7.25
C ARG A 91 -14.89 -11.62 -7.80
N ARG A 92 -15.87 -10.94 -8.42
CA ARG A 92 -15.71 -9.59 -8.97
C ARG A 92 -15.49 -8.56 -7.85
N VAL A 93 -16.33 -8.59 -6.82
CA VAL A 93 -16.16 -7.76 -5.60
C VAL A 93 -14.78 -7.98 -4.99
N ILE A 94 -14.38 -9.24 -4.77
CA ILE A 94 -13.09 -9.56 -4.19
C ILE A 94 -11.96 -9.06 -5.08
N ARG A 95 -12.01 -9.33 -6.40
CA ARG A 95 -10.96 -8.94 -7.34
C ARG A 95 -10.80 -7.42 -7.42
N GLU A 96 -11.90 -6.69 -7.63
CA GLU A 96 -11.83 -5.23 -7.82
C GLU A 96 -11.42 -4.49 -6.54
N ASN A 97 -11.73 -5.01 -5.36
CA ASN A 97 -11.29 -4.39 -4.10
C ASN A 97 -9.91 -4.86 -3.64
N SER A 98 -9.53 -6.13 -3.85
CA SER A 98 -8.21 -6.64 -3.47
C SER A 98 -7.09 -6.09 -4.37
N VAL A 99 -7.36 -5.87 -5.66
CA VAL A 99 -6.40 -5.26 -6.59
C VAL A 99 -6.15 -3.79 -6.25
N LYS A 100 -7.14 -3.04 -5.75
CA LYS A 100 -6.93 -1.67 -5.26
C LYS A 100 -5.96 -1.59 -4.07
N MET A 101 -5.80 -2.66 -3.31
CA MET A 101 -4.81 -2.75 -2.22
C MET A 101 -3.44 -3.24 -2.70
N MET A 102 -3.30 -3.61 -3.97
CA MET A 102 -2.02 -3.95 -4.56
C MET A 102 -1.28 -2.63 -4.82
N GLY A 103 -0.19 -2.39 -4.10
CA GLY A 103 0.72 -1.30 -4.45
C GLY A 103 1.21 -1.47 -5.89
N ASP A 104 1.57 -0.36 -6.53
CA ASP A 104 2.12 -0.35 -7.89
C ASP A 104 3.54 -0.92 -7.89
N ALA A 105 3.62 -2.24 -7.74
CA ALA A 105 4.86 -2.97 -7.73
C ALA A 105 5.38 -3.07 -9.16
N ASP A 106 6.66 -2.77 -9.34
CA ASP A 106 7.30 -2.95 -10.64
C ASP A 106 7.31 -4.44 -11.01
N LYS A 107 6.41 -4.80 -11.93
CA LYS A 107 6.24 -6.16 -12.44
C LYS A 107 7.54 -6.71 -13.03
N MET A 108 8.36 -5.86 -13.65
CA MET A 108 9.62 -6.28 -14.27
C MET A 108 10.68 -6.67 -13.23
N VAL A 109 10.58 -6.13 -12.01
CA VAL A 109 11.42 -6.57 -10.87
C VAL A 109 10.94 -7.92 -10.34
N THR A 110 9.63 -8.16 -10.33
CA THR A 110 9.03 -9.35 -9.69
C THR A 110 9.20 -10.63 -10.52
N ILE A 111 9.18 -10.51 -11.86
CA ILE A 111 9.27 -11.66 -12.76
C ILE A 111 10.71 -12.16 -12.94
N ASP A 112 11.68 -11.25 -12.82
CA ASP A 112 13.08 -11.55 -13.06
C ASP A 112 13.74 -12.20 -11.84
N THR A 113 13.99 -13.50 -11.93
CA THR A 113 14.64 -14.29 -10.86
C THR A 113 16.15 -14.03 -10.72
N SER A 114 16.75 -13.30 -11.68
CA SER A 114 18.19 -13.05 -11.74
C SER A 114 18.57 -11.59 -11.49
N ARG A 115 17.59 -10.75 -11.12
CA ARG A 115 17.79 -9.32 -10.96
C ARG A 115 18.74 -9.00 -9.80
N LEU A 116 19.67 -8.08 -10.04
CA LEU A 116 20.49 -7.51 -8.99
C LEU A 116 19.65 -6.58 -8.11
N ILE A 117 19.64 -6.85 -6.81
CA ILE A 117 19.01 -6.01 -5.80
C ILE A 117 20.10 -5.17 -5.14
N ARG A 118 19.80 -3.90 -4.83
CA ARG A 118 20.72 -3.04 -4.10
C ARG A 118 21.04 -3.65 -2.74
N LEU A 119 22.33 -3.73 -2.42
CA LEU A 119 22.78 -4.26 -1.13
C LEU A 119 22.23 -3.37 0.01
N PRO A 120 21.57 -3.94 1.03
CA PRO A 120 21.06 -3.16 2.15
C PRO A 120 22.17 -2.40 2.89
N ASN A 121 21.81 -1.26 3.47
CA ASN A 121 22.67 -0.36 4.23
C ASN A 121 23.89 0.19 3.44
N THR A 122 23.75 0.27 2.12
CA THR A 122 24.72 0.95 1.24
C THR A 122 24.21 2.30 0.77
N LEU A 123 25.12 3.16 0.28
CA LEU A 123 24.77 4.45 -0.30
C LEU A 123 24.10 4.32 -1.66
N HIS A 124 23.02 5.08 -1.85
CA HIS A 124 22.36 5.26 -3.12
C HIS A 124 23.11 6.30 -3.97
N GLY A 125 23.68 5.86 -5.10
CA GLY A 125 24.54 6.71 -5.93
C GLY A 125 23.89 7.96 -6.54
N GLY A 126 22.55 8.04 -6.58
CA GLY A 126 21.85 9.24 -7.08
C GLY A 126 21.36 10.22 -6.01
N SER A 127 21.45 9.86 -4.72
CA SER A 127 20.93 10.70 -3.63
C SER A 127 21.85 10.80 -2.42
N GLY A 128 22.79 9.87 -2.24
CA GLY A 128 23.63 9.81 -1.06
C GLY A 128 22.91 9.29 0.19
N LEU A 129 21.63 8.88 0.06
CA LEU A 129 20.87 8.25 1.13
C LEU A 129 21.23 6.77 1.29
N ILE A 130 21.05 6.23 2.49
CA ILE A 130 21.27 4.83 2.81
C ILE A 130 20.06 4.01 2.32
N ALA A 131 20.31 2.90 1.64
CA ALA A 131 19.31 1.86 1.37
C ALA A 131 18.98 1.10 2.68
N LYS A 132 18.36 1.79 3.63
CA LYS A 132 18.24 1.37 5.03
C LYS A 132 17.35 0.14 5.17
N THR A 133 17.81 -0.83 5.95
CA THR A 133 16.97 -1.93 6.41
C THR A 133 16.07 -1.43 7.53
N ILE A 134 14.77 -1.74 7.46
CA ILE A 134 13.79 -1.42 8.49
C ILE A 134 13.02 -2.67 8.89
N GLU A 135 12.62 -2.72 10.15
CA GLU A 135 11.68 -3.71 10.65
C GLU A 135 10.27 -3.34 10.18
N ILE A 136 9.42 -4.35 9.93
CA ILE A 136 8.11 -4.13 9.30
C ILE A 136 7.15 -3.32 10.17
N ASP A 137 7.28 -3.43 11.48
CA ASP A 137 6.52 -2.67 12.49
C ASP A 137 6.92 -1.20 12.55
N LYS A 138 8.14 -0.85 12.11
CA LYS A 138 8.63 0.54 12.03
C LYS A 138 8.37 1.22 10.69
N LEU A 139 7.70 0.55 9.76
CA LEU A 139 7.47 1.07 8.41
C LEU A 139 6.64 2.37 8.43
N GLU A 140 5.66 2.48 9.33
CA GLU A 140 4.79 3.66 9.41
C GLU A 140 5.52 4.90 9.95
N ASP A 141 6.53 4.71 10.80
CA ASP A 141 7.29 5.79 11.43
C ASP A 141 8.54 6.19 10.62
N PHE A 142 8.92 5.41 9.60
CA PHE A 142 10.15 5.62 8.84
C PHE A 142 10.06 6.85 7.93
N ASN A 143 10.97 7.80 8.13
CA ASN A 143 11.13 8.96 7.26
C ASN A 143 12.49 8.91 6.53
N PRO A 144 12.54 8.63 5.21
CA PRO A 144 13.79 8.49 4.48
C PRO A 144 14.62 9.79 4.42
N LEU A 145 14.01 10.96 4.57
CA LEU A 145 14.73 12.24 4.55
C LEU A 145 15.39 12.57 5.89
N ILE A 146 15.19 11.74 6.91
CA ILE A 146 15.79 11.86 8.25
C ILE A 146 16.58 10.58 8.54
N ASP A 147 15.91 9.43 8.53
CA ASP A 147 16.45 8.15 8.96
C ASP A 147 17.50 7.57 8.01
N ALA A 148 17.46 7.92 6.72
CA ALA A 148 18.39 7.39 5.72
C ALA A 148 19.53 8.36 5.38
N VAL A 149 19.69 9.44 6.14
CA VAL A 149 20.79 10.40 5.95
C VAL A 149 22.10 9.79 6.43
N ALA A 150 23.11 9.75 5.56
CA ALA A 150 24.41 9.14 5.85
C ALA A 150 25.48 10.13 6.34
N PHE A 151 25.38 11.38 5.89
CA PHE A 151 26.42 12.39 6.04
C PHE A 151 26.09 13.36 7.17
N SER A 152 27.12 14.02 7.68
CA SER A 152 27.00 14.90 8.85
C SER A 152 26.35 16.24 8.52
N ASP A 153 26.06 17.02 9.55
CA ASP A 153 25.63 18.42 9.43
C ASP A 153 26.80 19.40 9.22
N THR A 154 28.03 18.89 9.07
CA THR A 154 29.23 19.70 8.85
C THR A 154 29.06 20.57 7.62
N LEU A 155 29.26 21.87 7.78
CA LEU A 155 29.11 22.83 6.68
C LEU A 155 30.27 22.72 5.69
N ILE A 156 29.97 22.33 4.46
CA ILE A 156 30.93 22.30 3.35
C ILE A 156 30.58 23.35 2.30
N LYS A 157 31.60 23.77 1.54
CA LYS A 157 31.46 24.77 0.47
C LYS A 157 31.29 24.06 -0.86
N ILE A 158 30.22 24.37 -1.58
CA ILE A 158 29.97 23.87 -2.94
C ILE A 158 29.59 25.01 -3.87
N ARG A 159 29.79 24.81 -5.17
CA ARG A 159 29.28 25.71 -6.21
C ARG A 159 27.97 25.14 -6.76
N ILE A 160 26.93 25.94 -6.73
CA ILE A 160 25.64 25.64 -7.34
C ILE A 160 25.69 26.06 -8.80
N ASP A 161 25.39 25.12 -9.69
CA ASP A 161 25.55 25.30 -11.14
C ASP A 161 24.21 25.66 -11.83
N GLU A 162 23.06 25.47 -11.16
CA GLU A 162 21.74 25.83 -11.67
C GLU A 162 20.80 26.38 -10.57
N LYS A 163 19.61 26.85 -10.95
CA LYS A 163 18.62 27.31 -9.97
C LYS A 163 18.02 26.09 -9.25
N ILE A 164 18.15 26.06 -7.93
CA ILE A 164 17.61 24.98 -7.10
C ILE A 164 16.32 25.49 -6.42
N PRO A 165 15.18 24.79 -6.53
CA PRO A 165 13.98 25.13 -5.77
C PRO A 165 14.19 24.93 -4.27
N GLU A 166 13.22 25.36 -3.47
CA GLU A 166 13.23 25.01 -2.05
C GLU A 166 13.11 23.49 -1.87
N PHE A 167 13.78 22.96 -0.86
CA PHE A 167 13.69 21.56 -0.48
C PHE A 167 13.94 21.38 1.02
N GLU A 168 13.57 20.22 1.53
CA GLU A 168 13.72 19.86 2.94
C GLU A 168 14.49 18.55 3.06
N MET A 169 15.44 18.51 3.98
CA MET A 169 16.23 17.32 4.28
C MET A 169 16.77 17.39 5.70
N ASN A 170 16.69 16.28 6.43
CA ASN A 170 17.07 16.19 7.83
C ASN A 170 16.40 17.26 8.70
N GLU A 171 15.08 17.44 8.55
CA GLU A 171 14.25 18.45 9.23
C GLU A 171 14.65 19.92 8.98
N GLN A 172 15.61 20.16 8.07
CA GLN A 172 16.05 21.50 7.70
C GLN A 172 15.46 21.90 6.36
N LYS A 173 14.80 23.06 6.32
CA LYS A 173 14.33 23.69 5.09
C LYS A 173 15.43 24.55 4.47
N PHE A 174 15.68 24.31 3.20
CA PHE A 174 16.61 25.07 2.37
C PHE A 174 15.83 25.97 1.42
N SER A 175 16.05 27.28 1.52
CA SER A 175 15.46 28.25 0.61
C SER A 175 15.99 28.05 -0.83
N PRO A 176 15.30 28.57 -1.85
CA PRO A 176 15.75 28.46 -3.23
C PRO A 176 17.15 29.06 -3.42
N PHE A 177 18.03 28.33 -4.11
CA PHE A 177 19.37 28.80 -4.40
C PHE A 177 19.51 29.26 -5.85
N LYS A 178 20.31 30.31 -6.05
CA LYS A 178 20.80 30.74 -7.36
C LYS A 178 22.21 30.18 -7.57
N GLN A 179 22.68 30.26 -8.82
CA GLN A 179 24.06 29.96 -9.17
C GLN A 179 25.04 30.76 -8.29
N GLY A 180 26.09 30.09 -7.83
CA GLY A 180 27.11 30.69 -6.98
C GLY A 180 27.61 29.74 -5.91
N THR A 181 28.51 30.22 -5.07
CA THR A 181 29.10 29.42 -4.01
C THR A 181 28.31 29.55 -2.71
N VAL A 182 27.93 28.42 -2.13
CA VAL A 182 27.13 28.34 -0.89
C VAL A 182 27.81 27.39 0.11
N LYS A 183 27.64 27.68 1.40
CA LYS A 183 27.96 26.73 2.47
C LYS A 183 26.66 26.08 2.97
N MET A 184 26.64 24.76 3.04
CA MET A 184 25.49 24.00 3.55
C MET A 184 25.96 22.68 4.18
N PRO A 185 25.11 22.01 4.96
CA PRO A 185 25.41 20.71 5.54
C PRO A 185 25.87 19.68 4.50
N GLU A 186 26.77 18.80 4.91
CA GLU A 186 27.38 17.77 4.05
C GLU A 186 26.31 16.89 3.38
N TYR A 187 25.28 16.46 4.11
CA TYR A 187 24.19 15.65 3.54
C TYR A 187 23.46 16.34 2.38
N ALA A 188 23.18 17.64 2.52
CA ALA A 188 22.48 18.41 1.50
C ALA A 188 23.40 18.67 0.31
N ALA A 189 24.67 18.98 0.58
CA ALA A 189 25.66 19.19 -0.45
C ALA A 189 25.90 17.93 -1.28
N VAL A 190 26.11 16.76 -0.66
CA VAL A 190 26.28 15.49 -1.38
C VAL A 190 25.05 15.16 -2.22
N TYR A 191 23.84 15.37 -1.69
CA TYR A 191 22.61 15.17 -2.46
C TYR A 191 22.61 16.02 -3.75
N LEU A 192 22.94 17.31 -3.65
CA LEU A 192 22.98 18.22 -4.81
C LEU A 192 24.11 17.88 -5.80
N LEU A 193 25.28 17.47 -5.30
CA LEU A 193 26.40 17.01 -6.12
C LEU A 193 25.98 15.78 -6.95
N LEU A 194 25.34 14.79 -6.33
CA LEU A 194 24.91 13.56 -7.01
C LEU A 194 23.75 13.77 -7.99
N ARG A 195 22.93 14.81 -7.77
CA ARG A 195 21.90 15.24 -8.71
C ARG A 195 22.45 16.00 -9.91
N GLY A 196 23.74 16.37 -9.89
CA GLY A 196 24.38 17.14 -10.95
C GLY A 196 24.05 18.64 -10.91
N SER A 197 23.43 19.14 -9.84
CA SER A 197 23.04 20.55 -9.68
C SER A 197 24.13 21.40 -9.01
N ALA A 198 25.22 20.77 -8.56
CA ALA A 198 26.34 21.41 -7.90
C ALA A 198 27.66 20.70 -8.21
N SER A 199 28.77 21.40 -7.94
CA SER A 199 30.14 20.91 -8.09
C SER A 199 31.02 21.30 -6.89
N ILE A 200 32.05 20.46 -6.64
CA ILE A 200 33.07 20.75 -5.64
C ILE A 200 33.91 21.93 -6.13
N THR A 201 34.17 22.88 -5.22
CA THR A 201 35.02 24.05 -5.48
C THR A 201 36.48 23.71 -5.25
#